data_AF-A0A0G1Q9Y6-F1
#
_entry.id   AF-A0A0G1Q9Y6-F1
#
_cell.length_a   1.000
_cell.length_b   1.000
_cell.length_c   1.000
_cell.angle_alpha   90.00
_cell.angle_beta   90.00
_cell.angle_gamma   90.00
#
_symmetry.space_group_name_H-M   'P 1'
#
loop_
_entity.id
_entity.type
_entity.pdbx_description
1 polymer ?
#
loop_
_entity_poly.entity_id
_entity_poly.type
_entity_poly.pdbx_seq_one_letter_code
_entity_poly.pdbx_strand_id
1 'polypeptide(L)'
;MLERSEYGEFFPLNFSPVYFLQSASAMYWLSGETEAKQLGASIYDPASADAIGEGKVDTSKARSSSEIPDAIDEIDDGWCGVPIRDEQLGRYFTFLKPEIALYKSLRIAPPNKHFIRRVAEMIQEANSAVFEEKICAKCGKKMIVSINRTFPEKTVYCNDCFNKYFEEVS
;
A
#
# COMPACT_ATOMS: atom_id res chain seq x y z
N MET A 1 -19.24 27.87 0.56
CA MET A 1 -19.96 27.08 1.58
C MET A 1 -21.10 27.87 2.20
N LEU A 2 -20.89 29.09 2.74
CA LEU A 2 -21.98 29.93 3.26
C LEU A 2 -23.07 30.22 2.21
N GLU A 3 -22.67 30.67 1.01
CA GLU A 3 -23.60 30.97 -0.09
C GLU A 3 -24.32 29.74 -0.66
N ARG A 4 -23.79 28.53 -0.40
CA ARG A 4 -24.36 27.26 -0.86
C ARG A 4 -25.16 26.54 0.24
N SER A 5 -25.30 27.15 1.42
CA SER A 5 -25.91 26.55 2.62
C SER A 5 -25.29 25.20 3.04
N GLU A 6 -24.04 24.95 2.65
CA GLU A 6 -23.26 23.74 3.00
C GLU A 6 -22.43 23.94 4.28
N TYR A 7 -22.57 25.10 4.94
CA TYR A 7 -21.81 25.42 6.13
C TYR A 7 -22.31 24.60 7.33
N GLY A 8 -21.43 23.75 7.89
CA GLY A 8 -21.76 22.82 8.96
C GLY A 8 -21.89 21.36 8.50
N GLU A 9 -21.95 21.12 7.18
CA GLU A 9 -21.88 19.79 6.59
C GLU A 9 -20.44 19.32 6.42
N PHE A 10 -20.24 18.02 6.21
CA PHE A 10 -18.92 17.48 5.86
C PHE A 10 -18.44 18.07 4.53
N PHE A 11 -17.13 18.35 4.45
CA PHE A 11 -16.51 18.82 3.22
C PHE A 11 -16.75 17.83 2.07
N PRO A 12 -17.16 18.29 0.88
CA PRO A 12 -17.29 17.38 -0.24
C PRO A 12 -15.92 16.83 -0.65
N LEU A 13 -15.93 15.64 -1.24
CA LEU A 13 -14.71 14.87 -1.50
C LEU A 13 -13.76 15.55 -2.50
N ASN A 14 -14.26 16.49 -3.30
CA ASN A 14 -13.45 17.33 -4.19
C ASN A 14 -12.50 18.29 -3.46
N PHE A 15 -12.75 18.61 -2.17
CA PHE A 15 -11.83 19.36 -1.32
C PHE A 15 -10.76 18.48 -0.67
N SER A 16 -10.81 17.16 -0.84
CA SER A 16 -9.77 16.28 -0.33
C SER A 16 -8.43 16.59 -0.99
N PRO A 17 -7.38 16.88 -0.21
CA PRO A 17 -6.04 17.06 -0.77
C PRO A 17 -5.41 15.73 -1.19
N VAL A 18 -5.96 14.61 -0.72
CA VAL A 18 -5.44 13.27 -0.97
C VAL A 18 -5.98 12.72 -2.28
N TYR A 19 -5.10 12.15 -3.08
CA TYR A 19 -5.47 11.39 -4.28
C TYR A 19 -6.33 10.18 -3.90
N PHE A 20 -7.52 10.06 -4.48
CA PHE A 20 -8.52 9.08 -4.03
C PHE A 20 -8.03 7.63 -4.06
N LEU A 21 -7.28 7.21 -5.09
CA LEU A 21 -6.77 5.84 -5.17
C LEU A 21 -5.64 5.52 -4.16
N GLN A 22 -5.08 6.55 -3.50
CA GLN A 22 -4.16 6.41 -2.37
C GLN A 22 -4.85 6.66 -1.02
N SER A 23 -6.16 6.88 -1.01
CA SER A 23 -6.92 7.08 0.22
C SER A 23 -7.21 5.75 0.93
N ALA A 24 -7.61 5.84 2.20
CA ALA A 24 -8.08 4.70 2.97
C ALA A 24 -9.27 3.99 2.30
N SER A 25 -10.10 4.69 1.52
CA SER A 25 -11.22 4.08 0.79
C SER A 25 -10.74 3.07 -0.25
N ALA A 26 -9.74 3.44 -1.05
CA ALA A 26 -9.16 2.53 -2.04
C ALA A 26 -8.39 1.37 -1.37
N MET A 27 -7.68 1.65 -0.27
CA MET A 27 -6.88 0.63 0.43
C MET A 27 -7.73 -0.39 1.20
N TYR A 28 -8.72 0.06 1.98
CA TYR A 28 -9.52 -0.82 2.86
C TYR A 28 -10.86 -1.23 2.24
N TRP A 29 -11.56 -0.31 1.57
CA TRP A 29 -12.86 -0.59 0.93
C TRP A 29 -12.73 -1.07 -0.51
N LEU A 30 -11.50 -1.24 -1.00
CA LEU A 30 -11.21 -1.78 -2.33
C LEU A 30 -11.86 -0.97 -3.48
N SER A 31 -12.20 0.29 -3.21
CA SER A 31 -12.87 1.20 -4.15
C SER A 31 -11.95 1.59 -5.30
N GLY A 32 -12.51 1.65 -6.51
CA GLY A 32 -11.78 2.01 -7.72
C GLY A 32 -12.15 3.41 -8.23
N GLU A 33 -11.78 3.67 -9.49
CA GLU A 33 -12.09 4.92 -10.17
C GLU A 33 -13.60 5.13 -10.41
N THR A 34 -14.35 4.05 -10.56
CA THR A 34 -15.80 4.08 -10.76
C THR A 34 -16.51 4.66 -9.55
N GLU A 35 -16.16 4.17 -8.36
CA GLU A 35 -16.68 4.64 -7.08
C GLU A 35 -16.19 6.07 -6.79
N ALA A 36 -14.94 6.36 -7.12
CA ALA A 36 -14.37 7.71 -7.00
C ALA A 36 -15.19 8.75 -7.78
N LYS A 37 -15.57 8.44 -9.03
CA LYS A 37 -16.40 9.32 -9.88
C LYS A 37 -17.80 9.50 -9.30
N GLN A 38 -18.41 8.43 -8.78
CA GLN A 38 -19.73 8.48 -8.15
C GLN A 38 -19.74 9.33 -6.88
N LEU A 39 -18.66 9.27 -6.09
CA LEU A 39 -18.49 10.04 -4.86
C LEU A 39 -18.05 11.50 -5.10
N GLY A 40 -17.86 11.90 -6.36
CA GLY A 40 -17.39 13.25 -6.70
C GLY A 40 -15.94 13.53 -6.30
N ALA A 41 -15.11 12.49 -6.22
CA ALA A 41 -13.69 12.63 -5.91
C ALA A 41 -12.92 13.24 -7.08
N SER A 42 -11.90 14.05 -6.76
CA SER A 42 -10.95 14.54 -7.75
C SER A 42 -10.02 13.40 -8.18
N ILE A 43 -10.14 12.98 -9.45
CA ILE A 43 -9.24 12.03 -10.10
C ILE A 43 -8.34 12.81 -11.04
N TYR A 44 -7.04 12.66 -10.86
CA TYR A 44 -6.02 13.27 -11.70
C TYR A 44 -4.87 12.27 -11.88
N ASP A 45 -4.08 12.47 -12.93
CA ASP A 45 -2.88 11.68 -13.15
C ASP A 45 -1.79 12.08 -12.13
N PRO A 46 -1.31 11.17 -11.27
CA PRO A 46 -0.24 11.47 -10.32
C PRO A 46 1.10 11.83 -10.98
N ALA A 47 1.29 11.54 -12.27
CA ALA A 47 2.46 11.98 -13.04
C ALA A 47 2.31 13.40 -13.60
N SER A 48 1.10 13.96 -13.58
CA SER A 48 0.86 15.33 -14.04
C SER A 48 1.65 16.35 -13.20
N ALA A 49 2.12 17.42 -13.85
CA ALA A 49 2.91 18.48 -13.24
C ALA A 49 4.24 18.05 -12.58
N ASP A 50 4.87 16.97 -13.06
CA ASP A 50 6.18 16.48 -12.57
C ASP A 50 6.16 16.11 -11.08
N ALA A 51 5.01 15.69 -10.56
CA ALA A 51 4.87 15.24 -9.17
C ALA A 51 5.64 13.93 -8.89
N ILE A 52 6.01 13.20 -9.95
CA ILE A 52 6.89 12.02 -9.89
C ILE A 52 8.38 12.37 -9.87
N GLY A 53 8.73 13.64 -10.07
CA GLY A 53 10.09 14.17 -9.94
C GLY A 53 11.05 13.79 -11.06
N GLU A 54 10.56 13.35 -12.23
CA GLU A 54 11.40 13.02 -13.38
C GLU A 54 12.22 14.23 -13.85
N GLY A 55 11.68 15.44 -13.74
CA GLY A 55 12.38 16.69 -14.08
C GLY A 55 13.31 17.23 -12.98
N LYS A 56 13.20 16.73 -11.75
CA LYS A 56 13.97 17.22 -10.58
C LYS A 56 15.11 16.30 -10.16
N VAL A 57 15.11 15.07 -10.66
CA VAL A 57 16.09 14.04 -10.31
C VAL A 57 17.15 13.95 -11.42
N ASP A 58 18.42 13.89 -11.04
CA ASP A 58 19.52 13.60 -11.95
C ASP A 58 19.44 12.11 -12.38
N THR A 59 18.70 11.84 -13.45
CA THR A 59 18.44 10.49 -13.98
C THR A 59 19.72 9.79 -14.44
N SER A 60 20.81 10.52 -14.69
CA SER A 60 22.09 9.95 -15.10
C SER A 60 22.74 9.06 -14.02
N LYS A 61 22.36 9.25 -12.75
CA LYS A 61 22.87 8.50 -11.59
C LYS A 61 21.81 7.61 -10.96
N ALA A 62 20.64 7.46 -11.60
CA ALA A 62 19.56 6.66 -11.06
C ALA A 62 19.90 5.17 -11.09
N ARG A 63 19.66 4.47 -9.97
CA ARG A 63 19.79 3.01 -9.86
C ARG A 63 18.41 2.35 -9.88
N SER A 64 18.35 1.09 -10.31
CA SER A 64 17.12 0.31 -10.17
C SER A 64 16.93 -0.14 -8.72
N SER A 65 15.67 -0.26 -8.28
CA SER A 65 15.31 -0.86 -6.99
C SER A 65 15.79 -2.31 -6.86
N SER A 66 15.92 -3.03 -7.97
CA SER A 66 16.40 -4.41 -8.01
C SER A 66 17.89 -4.57 -7.69
N GLU A 67 18.66 -3.48 -7.71
CA GLU A 67 20.09 -3.48 -7.37
C GLU A 67 20.33 -3.34 -5.86
N ILE A 68 19.29 -3.09 -5.07
CA ILE A 68 19.40 -2.95 -3.62
C ILE A 68 19.74 -4.32 -3.02
N PRO A 69 20.84 -4.46 -2.26
CA PRO A 69 21.18 -5.71 -1.60
C PRO A 69 20.14 -6.12 -0.56
N ASP A 70 19.88 -7.42 -0.45
CA ASP A 70 18.99 -7.98 0.59
C ASP A 70 19.63 -7.88 1.98
N ALA A 71 20.97 -7.95 2.06
CA ALA A 71 21.72 -7.86 3.29
C ALA A 71 22.13 -6.41 3.59
N ILE A 72 21.84 -5.95 4.81
CA ILE A 72 22.17 -4.58 5.23
C ILE A 72 23.67 -4.30 5.33
N ASP A 73 24.47 -5.35 5.53
CA ASP A 73 25.94 -5.26 5.61
C ASP A 73 26.58 -4.95 4.25
N GLU A 74 25.87 -5.24 3.15
CA GLU A 74 26.34 -4.99 1.77
C GLU A 74 26.02 -3.56 1.30
N ILE A 75 25.23 -2.79 2.06
CA ILE A 75 24.98 -1.38 1.78
C ILE A 75 26.12 -0.51 2.28
N ASP A 76 26.80 0.14 1.34
CA ASP A 76 27.78 1.20 1.58
C ASP A 76 27.13 2.58 1.70
N ASP A 77 27.93 3.57 2.10
CA ASP A 77 27.52 4.98 2.16
C ASP A 77 27.27 5.57 0.75
N GLY A 78 27.68 4.86 -0.31
CA GLY A 78 27.50 5.23 -1.71
C GLY A 78 26.04 5.16 -2.17
N TRP A 79 25.17 4.45 -1.44
CA TRP A 79 23.72 4.46 -1.67
C TRP A 79 23.01 5.70 -1.12
N CYS A 80 23.67 6.48 -0.27
CA CYS A 80 23.05 7.67 0.33
C CYS A 80 22.86 8.77 -0.71
N GLY A 81 21.63 9.30 -0.82
CA GLY A 81 21.30 10.39 -1.74
C GLY A 81 21.28 10.01 -3.22
N VAL A 82 21.48 8.73 -3.54
CA VAL A 82 21.32 8.22 -4.91
C VAL A 82 19.84 8.01 -5.19
N PRO A 83 19.30 8.54 -6.29
CA PRO A 83 17.92 8.29 -6.68
C PRO A 83 17.74 6.86 -7.15
N ILE A 84 16.76 6.17 -6.57
CA ILE A 84 16.41 4.79 -6.87
C ILE A 84 15.01 4.77 -7.45
N ARG A 85 14.85 4.12 -8.60
CA ARG A 85 13.56 4.01 -9.28
C ARG A 85 12.81 2.75 -8.86
N ASP A 86 11.59 2.92 -8.36
CA ASP A 86 10.63 1.81 -8.22
C ASP A 86 9.95 1.58 -9.57
N GLU A 87 10.22 0.43 -10.20
CA GLU A 87 9.73 0.11 -11.55
C GLU A 87 8.20 -0.02 -11.60
N GLN A 88 7.55 -0.41 -10.50
CA GLN A 88 6.10 -0.61 -10.50
C GLN A 88 5.32 0.70 -10.31
N LEU A 89 5.81 1.59 -9.45
CA LEU A 89 5.18 2.89 -9.22
C LEU A 89 5.67 3.98 -10.18
N GLY A 90 6.81 3.77 -10.84
CA GLY A 90 7.49 4.79 -11.63
C GLY A 90 8.00 5.97 -10.82
N ARG A 91 8.17 5.82 -9.49
CA ARG A 91 8.57 6.88 -8.57
C ARG A 91 10.00 6.68 -8.09
N TYR A 92 10.69 7.80 -7.86
CA TYR A 92 12.03 7.80 -7.27
C TYR A 92 11.97 7.96 -5.76
N PHE A 93 12.88 7.28 -5.07
CA PHE A 93 13.17 7.50 -3.66
C PHE A 93 14.68 7.48 -3.43
N THR A 94 15.12 7.98 -2.29
CA THR A 94 16.54 8.08 -1.93
C THR A 94 16.70 7.67 -0.48
N PHE A 95 17.82 7.04 -0.14
CA PHE A 95 18.16 6.79 1.24
C PHE A 95 18.86 7.99 1.88
N LEU A 96 18.50 8.27 3.13
CA LEU A 96 19.22 9.22 3.97
C LEU A 96 20.25 8.48 4.84
N LYS A 97 21.40 9.11 5.13
CA LYS A 97 22.40 8.58 6.08
C LYS A 97 21.79 8.09 7.41
N PRO A 98 20.92 8.85 8.09
CA PRO A 98 20.30 8.37 9.34
C PRO A 98 19.41 7.14 9.15
N GLU A 99 18.76 6.97 7.99
CA GLU A 99 17.94 5.78 7.71
C GLU A 99 18.81 4.54 7.57
N ILE A 100 19.90 4.62 6.82
CA ILE A 100 20.86 3.50 6.67
C ILE A 100 21.47 3.14 8.03
N ALA A 101 21.84 4.13 8.84
CA ALA A 101 22.37 3.90 10.19
C ALA A 101 21.34 3.20 11.10
N LEU A 102 20.06 3.57 10.99
CA LEU A 102 18.97 2.91 11.70
C LEU A 102 18.79 1.45 11.24
N TYR A 103 18.83 1.20 9.93
CA TYR A 103 18.70 -0.17 9.39
C TYR A 103 19.86 -1.06 9.84
N LYS A 104 21.08 -0.54 9.87
CA LYS A 104 22.27 -1.24 10.38
C LYS A 104 22.15 -1.55 11.88
N SER A 105 21.68 -0.60 12.69
CA SER A 105 21.56 -0.82 14.14
C SER A 105 20.49 -1.86 14.49
N LEU A 106 19.41 -1.91 13.70
CA LEU A 106 18.32 -2.89 13.87
C LEU A 106 18.58 -4.22 13.15
N ARG A 107 19.64 -4.33 12.34
CA ARG A 107 19.92 -5.47 11.46
C ARG A 107 18.74 -5.87 10.57
N ILE A 108 18.07 -4.87 10.00
CA ILE A 108 16.94 -5.08 9.09
C ILE A 108 17.35 -4.78 7.65
N ALA A 109 16.78 -5.55 6.72
CA ALA A 109 16.99 -5.35 5.30
C ALA A 109 16.53 -3.95 4.86
N PRO A 110 17.31 -3.28 4.01
CA PRO A 110 16.92 -2.00 3.45
C PRO A 110 15.67 -2.17 2.56
N PRO A 111 14.74 -1.21 2.55
CA PRO A 111 13.55 -1.34 1.74
C PRO A 111 13.86 -1.18 0.25
N ASN A 112 13.52 -2.20 -0.53
CA ASN A 112 13.66 -2.20 -1.99
C ASN A 112 12.49 -1.55 -2.74
N LYS A 113 11.43 -1.15 -2.02
CA LYS A 113 10.21 -0.56 -2.60
C LYS A 113 9.97 0.85 -2.08
N HIS A 114 9.33 1.68 -2.91
CA HIS A 114 8.93 3.02 -2.51
C HIS A 114 7.97 2.98 -1.31
N PHE A 115 8.06 3.95 -0.40
CA PHE A 115 7.33 3.93 0.88
C PHE A 115 5.81 3.80 0.72
N ILE A 116 5.20 4.53 -0.23
CA ILE A 116 3.76 4.44 -0.53
C ILE A 116 3.36 3.00 -0.91
N ARG A 117 4.20 2.32 -1.69
CA ARG A 117 3.96 0.94 -2.09
C ARG A 117 4.02 0.01 -0.89
N ARG A 118 5.04 0.15 -0.05
CA ARG A 118 5.20 -0.67 1.16
C ARG A 118 4.00 -0.54 2.09
N VAL A 119 3.52 0.69 2.28
CA VAL A 119 2.32 0.94 3.10
C VAL A 119 1.08 0.32 2.45
N ALA A 120 0.90 0.47 1.14
CA ALA A 120 -0.23 -0.11 0.43
C ALA A 120 -0.23 -1.65 0.45
N GLU A 121 0.92 -2.28 0.18
CA GLU A 121 1.09 -3.73 0.22
C GLU A 121 0.84 -4.28 1.63
N MET A 122 1.41 -3.66 2.67
CA MET A 122 1.17 -4.04 4.06
C MET A 122 -0.32 -4.00 4.42
N ILE A 123 -1.06 -2.98 3.96
CA ILE A 123 -2.51 -2.89 4.20
C ILE A 123 -3.28 -3.95 3.40
N GLN A 124 -2.86 -4.25 2.17
CA GLN A 124 -3.52 -5.23 1.30
C GLN A 124 -3.24 -6.68 1.70
N GLU A 125 -2.09 -6.96 2.33
CA GLU A 125 -1.81 -8.24 2.97
C GLU A 125 -2.77 -8.51 4.14
N ALA A 126 -3.22 -7.45 4.81
CA ALA A 126 -4.30 -7.55 5.79
C ALA A 126 -5.66 -7.74 5.11
N ASN A 127 -6.65 -8.12 5.93
CA ASN A 127 -8.03 -8.28 5.49
C ASN A 127 -8.67 -6.91 5.19
N SER A 128 -9.40 -6.82 4.08
CA SER A 128 -10.11 -5.60 3.68
C SER A 128 -11.37 -5.35 4.53
N ALA A 129 -11.97 -4.16 4.41
CA ALA A 129 -13.27 -3.84 4.98
C ALA A 129 -14.45 -4.33 4.11
N VAL A 130 -14.18 -5.13 3.07
CA VAL A 130 -15.19 -5.71 2.20
C VAL A 130 -15.43 -7.16 2.62
N PHE A 131 -16.70 -7.52 2.79
CA PHE A 131 -17.10 -8.81 3.30
C PHE A 131 -17.89 -9.61 2.26
N GLU A 132 -17.71 -10.93 2.26
CA GLU A 132 -18.45 -11.88 1.45
C GLU A 132 -18.97 -13.04 2.29
N GLU A 133 -20.08 -13.65 1.86
CA GLU A 133 -20.57 -14.87 2.48
C GLU A 133 -19.79 -16.09 1.95
N LYS A 134 -19.23 -16.87 2.87
CA LYS A 134 -18.52 -18.12 2.57
C LYS A 134 -19.01 -19.25 3.47
N ILE A 135 -18.62 -20.46 3.10
CA ILE A 135 -18.94 -21.69 3.82
C ILE A 135 -17.64 -22.32 4.32
N CYS A 136 -17.64 -22.81 5.56
CA CYS A 136 -16.52 -23.56 6.11
C CYS A 136 -16.26 -24.82 5.29
N ALA A 137 -15.02 -25.02 4.83
CA ALA A 137 -14.66 -26.20 4.05
C ALA A 137 -14.75 -27.52 4.84
N LYS A 138 -14.66 -27.49 6.18
CA LYS A 138 -14.68 -28.71 7.04
C LYS A 138 -16.07 -29.06 7.56
N CYS A 139 -16.85 -28.07 8.00
CA CYS A 139 -18.14 -28.30 8.66
C CYS A 139 -19.37 -27.75 7.92
N GLY A 140 -19.19 -27.02 6.81
CA GLY A 140 -20.31 -26.48 6.04
C GLY A 140 -21.04 -25.29 6.67
N LYS A 141 -20.55 -24.73 7.78
CA LYS A 141 -21.17 -23.55 8.43
C LYS A 141 -21.03 -22.30 7.57
N LYS A 142 -22.13 -21.55 7.41
CA LYS A 142 -22.15 -20.23 6.77
C LYS A 142 -21.46 -19.19 7.65
N MET A 143 -20.68 -18.30 7.05
CA MET A 143 -19.94 -17.25 7.73
C MET A 143 -19.73 -16.05 6.81
N ILE A 144 -19.46 -14.90 7.44
CA ILE A 144 -19.06 -13.68 6.76
C ILE A 144 -17.54 -13.59 6.88
N VAL A 145 -16.86 -13.42 5.76
CA VAL A 145 -15.39 -13.38 5.70
C VAL A 145 -14.97 -12.11 4.97
N SER A 146 -13.88 -11.51 5.44
CA SER A 146 -13.27 -10.39 4.73
C SER A 146 -12.51 -10.87 3.49
N ILE A 147 -12.66 -10.11 2.40
CA ILE A 147 -11.92 -10.32 1.16
C ILE A 147 -10.46 -9.91 1.37
N ASN A 148 -9.55 -10.70 0.81
CA ASN A 148 -8.14 -10.36 0.73
C ASN A 148 -7.71 -10.42 -0.74
N ARG A 149 -7.21 -9.30 -1.29
CA ARG A 149 -6.80 -9.25 -2.71
C ARG A 149 -5.45 -9.91 -2.95
N THR A 150 -4.58 -9.92 -1.95
CA THR A 150 -3.24 -10.53 -2.02
C THR A 150 -3.33 -12.05 -2.04
N PHE A 151 -4.27 -12.61 -1.30
CA PHE A 151 -4.50 -14.06 -1.19
C PHE A 151 -5.93 -14.44 -1.61
N PRO A 152 -6.24 -14.44 -2.92
CA PRO A 152 -7.58 -14.72 -3.42
C PRO A 152 -7.97 -16.19 -3.26
N GLU A 153 -7.02 -17.11 -3.39
CA GLU A 153 -7.22 -18.55 -3.26
C GLU A 153 -6.94 -18.97 -1.82
N LYS A 154 -7.99 -19.04 -0.99
CA LYS A 154 -7.87 -19.46 0.40
C LYS A 154 -8.95 -20.47 0.78
N THR A 155 -8.55 -21.55 1.45
CA THR A 155 -9.49 -22.46 2.11
C THR A 155 -9.98 -21.81 3.40
N VAL A 156 -11.30 -21.58 3.46
CA VAL A 156 -11.91 -20.89 4.60
C VAL A 156 -12.38 -21.91 5.64
N TYR A 157 -11.90 -21.77 6.87
CA TYR A 157 -12.36 -22.53 8.03
C TYR A 157 -13.04 -21.61 9.04
N CYS A 158 -14.03 -22.13 9.76
CA CYS A 158 -14.55 -21.44 10.95
C CYS A 158 -13.52 -21.49 12.07
N ASN A 159 -13.63 -20.57 13.04
CA ASN A 159 -12.72 -20.48 14.18
C ASN A 159 -12.49 -21.86 14.86
N ASP A 160 -13.58 -22.58 15.18
CA ASP A 160 -13.51 -23.91 15.80
C ASP A 160 -12.76 -24.96 14.96
N CYS A 161 -12.98 -24.98 13.64
CA CYS A 161 -12.33 -25.94 12.74
C CYS A 161 -10.86 -25.57 12.49
N PHE A 162 -10.55 -24.28 12.46
CA PHE A 162 -9.20 -23.76 12.32
C PHE A 162 -8.35 -24.11 13.55
N ASN A 163 -8.86 -23.89 14.76
CA ASN A 163 -8.12 -24.21 15.99
C ASN A 163 -7.82 -25.73 16.08
N LYS A 164 -8.80 -26.58 15.79
CA LYS A 164 -8.59 -28.03 15.75
C LYS A 164 -7.56 -28.45 14.71
N TYR A 165 -7.63 -27.87 13.51
CA TYR A 165 -6.63 -28.14 12.46
C TYR A 165 -5.22 -27.72 12.90
N PHE A 166 -5.10 -26.56 13.56
CA PHE A 166 -3.83 -26.06 14.03
C PHE A 166 -3.23 -26.94 15.13
N GLU A 167 -4.05 -27.40 16.08
CA GLU A 167 -3.65 -28.33 17.15
C GLU A 167 -3.25 -29.72 16.63
N GLU A 168 -3.85 -30.19 15.54
CA GLU A 168 -3.54 -31.50 14.92
C GLU A 168 -2.24 -31.48 14.10
N VAL A 169 -1.81 -30.31 13.61
CA VAL A 169 -0.65 -30.12 12.72
C VAL A 169 0.60 -29.63 13.46
N SER A 170 0.44 -29.07 14.66
CA SER A 170 1.54 -28.60 15.53
C SER A 170 2.14 -29.73 16.35
#